data_AF-A0A7D5I572-F1
#
_entry.id   AF-A0A7D5I572-F1
#
_cell.length_a   1.000
_cell.length_b   1.000
_cell.length_c   1.000
_cell.angle_alpha   90.00
_cell.angle_beta   90.00
_cell.angle_gamma   90.00
#
_symmetry.space_group_name_H-M   'P 1'
#
loop_
_entity.id
_entity.type
_entity.pdbx_description
1 polymer ?
#
loop_
_entity_poly.entity_id
_entity_poly.type
_entity_poly.pdbx_seq_one_letter_code
_entity_poly.pdbx_strand_id
1 'polypeptide(L)'
;MSEGSASVASRWWLLVLAMPVVTVIEACLGFLLVGFAYESIGRMDPVMVLAPAAPFIAVALLVRVLLPVALYNDAKAVRDADVAWNPDPANWGFLGLGLIVVPLLDSALAITYLTLRSRALAES
;
A
#
# COMPACT_ATOMS: atom_id res chain seq x y z
N MET A 1 -12.87 24.76 -25.47
CA MET A 1 -11.66 23.95 -25.28
C MET A 1 -11.82 23.24 -23.96
N SER A 2 -11.97 21.92 -23.95
CA SER A 2 -11.94 21.16 -22.70
C SER A 2 -10.50 21.22 -22.17
N GLU A 3 -10.33 21.82 -20.99
CA GLU A 3 -9.10 21.74 -20.21
C GLU A 3 -8.74 20.26 -20.07
N GLY A 4 -7.69 19.83 -20.77
CA GLY A 4 -7.15 18.50 -20.58
C GLY A 4 -6.42 18.52 -19.26
N SER A 5 -7.08 18.14 -18.17
CA SER A 5 -6.40 17.81 -16.92
C SER A 5 -5.23 16.89 -17.26
N ALA A 6 -4.00 17.24 -16.90
CA ALA A 6 -2.85 16.39 -17.17
C ALA A 6 -3.07 15.00 -16.56
N SER A 7 -3.53 14.03 -17.36
CA SER A 7 -3.93 12.73 -16.85
C SER A 7 -2.72 11.80 -16.88
N VAL A 8 -2.16 11.47 -15.72
CA VAL A 8 -1.14 10.42 -15.60
C VAL A 8 -1.82 9.08 -15.87
N ALA A 9 -1.55 8.49 -17.04
CA ALA A 9 -2.08 7.19 -17.48
C ALA A 9 -1.39 6.00 -16.77
N SER A 10 -1.34 6.02 -15.44
CA SER A 10 -0.86 4.92 -14.61
C SER A 10 -1.99 4.40 -13.74
N ARG A 11 -2.07 3.07 -13.59
CA ARG A 11 -2.96 2.41 -12.62
C ARG A 11 -2.19 1.87 -11.41
N TRP A 12 -0.86 2.05 -11.37
CA TRP A 12 -0.02 1.58 -10.27
C TRP A 12 -0.34 2.28 -8.95
N TRP A 13 -0.81 3.54 -8.99
CA TRP A 13 -1.33 4.23 -7.80
C TRP A 13 -2.44 3.46 -7.07
N LEU A 14 -3.22 2.60 -7.75
CA LEU A 14 -4.24 1.77 -7.10
C LEU A 14 -3.61 0.73 -6.17
N LEU A 15 -2.45 0.18 -6.56
CA LEU A 15 -1.70 -0.76 -5.73
C LEU A 15 -1.01 -0.03 -4.57
N VAL A 16 -0.55 1.20 -4.80
CA VAL A 16 -0.06 2.07 -3.71
C VAL A 16 -1.20 2.37 -2.71
N LEU A 17 -2.41 2.67 -3.21
CA LEU A 17 -3.61 2.87 -2.39
C LEU A 17 -4.05 1.60 -1.64
N ALA A 18 -3.80 0.42 -2.19
CA ALA A 18 -4.14 -0.84 -1.52
C ALA A 18 -3.36 -1.02 -0.20
N MET A 19 -2.16 -0.44 -0.07
CA MET A 19 -1.29 -0.61 1.11
C MET A 19 -1.93 -0.14 2.43
N PRO A 20 -2.41 1.12 2.57
CA PRO A 20 -3.10 1.54 3.79
C PRO A 20 -4.40 0.77 4.04
N VAL A 21 -5.12 0.35 2.98
CA VAL A 21 -6.34 -0.46 3.12
C VAL A 21 -6.01 -1.84 3.71
N VAL A 22 -4.99 -2.51 3.17
CA VAL A 22 -4.48 -3.78 3.70
C VAL A 22 -4.09 -3.65 5.16
N THR A 23 -3.37 -2.59 5.53
CA THR A 23 -2.91 -2.40 6.91
C THR A 23 -4.08 -2.23 7.90
N VAL A 24 -5.16 -1.55 7.50
CA VAL A 24 -6.38 -1.47 8.32
C VAL A 24 -7.03 -2.85 8.47
N ILE A 25 -7.12 -3.63 7.38
CA ILE A 25 -7.65 -4.99 7.41
C ILE A 25 -6.82 -5.89 8.33
N GLU A 26 -5.49 -5.83 8.22
CA GLU A 26 -4.55 -6.57 9.09
C GLU A 26 -4.70 -6.17 10.56
N ALA A 27 -4.85 -4.88 10.87
CA ALA A 27 -5.06 -4.40 12.23
C ALA A 27 -6.39 -4.92 12.81
N CYS A 28 -7.48 -4.85 12.04
CA CYS A 28 -8.77 -5.40 12.44
C CYS A 28 -8.72 -6.90 12.64
N LEU A 29 -8.11 -7.63 11.69
CA LEU A 29 -7.96 -9.08 11.76
C LEU A 29 -7.10 -9.47 12.96
N GLY A 30 -5.96 -8.82 13.16
CA GLY A 30 -5.07 -9.04 14.30
C GLY A 30 -5.78 -8.82 15.63
N PHE A 31 -6.57 -7.75 15.77
CA PHE A 31 -7.37 -7.50 16.95
C PHE A 31 -8.39 -8.62 17.22
N LEU A 32 -9.13 -9.05 16.19
CA LEU A 32 -10.10 -10.14 16.30
C LEU A 32 -9.44 -11.48 16.65
N LEU A 33 -8.30 -11.80 16.02
CA LEU A 33 -7.57 -13.04 16.27
C LEU A 33 -6.98 -13.07 17.69
N VAL A 34 -6.47 -11.95 18.20
CA VAL A 34 -5.98 -11.86 19.59
C VAL A 34 -7.11 -12.08 20.57
N GLY A 35 -8.26 -11.43 20.39
CA GLY A 35 -9.43 -11.63 21.25
C GLY A 35 -9.94 -13.07 21.19
N PHE A 36 -10.05 -13.65 20.00
CA PHE A 36 -10.46 -15.03 19.81
C PHE A 36 -9.48 -16.03 20.45
N ALA A 37 -8.19 -15.82 20.27
CA ALA A 37 -7.15 -16.67 20.84
C ALA A 37 -7.17 -16.63 22.37
N TYR A 38 -7.38 -15.45 22.96
CA TYR A 38 -7.51 -15.27 24.41
C TYR A 38 -8.67 -16.10 25.00
N GLU A 39 -9.83 -16.09 24.34
CA GLU A 39 -10.99 -16.90 24.76
C GLU A 39 -10.78 -18.42 24.53
N SER A 40 -9.93 -18.78 23.58
CA SER A 40 -9.72 -20.16 23.13
C SER A 40 -8.52 -20.87 23.79
N ILE A 41 -7.85 -20.23 24.75
CA ILE A 41 -6.68 -20.78 25.45
C ILE A 41 -7.01 -22.16 26.05
N GLY A 42 -6.24 -23.18 25.66
CA GLY A 42 -6.41 -24.56 26.12
C GLY A 42 -7.59 -25.33 25.52
N ARG A 43 -8.30 -24.75 24.53
CA ARG A 43 -9.50 -25.34 23.92
C ARG A 43 -9.39 -25.59 22.42
N MET A 44 -8.48 -24.93 21.70
CA MET A 44 -8.35 -25.04 20.24
C MET A 44 -6.90 -25.11 19.75
N ASP A 45 -6.72 -25.77 18.61
CA ASP A 45 -5.47 -25.82 17.85
C ASP A 45 -5.26 -24.48 17.10
N PRO A 46 -4.06 -23.84 17.18
CA PRO A 46 -3.72 -22.64 16.42
C PRO A 46 -4.00 -22.72 14.90
N VAL A 47 -3.92 -23.91 14.30
CA VAL A 47 -4.22 -24.12 12.87
C VAL A 47 -5.67 -23.73 12.55
N MET A 48 -6.61 -23.98 13.45
CA MET A 48 -8.03 -23.61 13.26
C MET A 48 -8.24 -22.10 13.24
N VAL A 49 -7.32 -21.33 13.83
CA VAL A 49 -7.34 -19.87 13.87
C VAL A 49 -6.64 -19.27 12.64
N LEU A 50 -5.52 -19.86 12.23
CA LEU A 50 -4.71 -19.36 11.12
C LEU A 50 -5.28 -19.71 9.75
N ALA A 51 -5.95 -20.87 9.59
CA ALA A 51 -6.46 -21.30 8.29
C ALA A 51 -7.50 -20.31 7.69
N PRO A 52 -8.47 -19.77 8.46
CA PRO A 52 -9.38 -18.74 7.94
C PRO A 52 -8.70 -17.39 7.66
N ALA A 53 -7.61 -17.06 8.36
CA ALA A 53 -6.85 -15.83 8.19
C ALA A 53 -5.89 -15.88 6.99
N ALA A 54 -5.48 -17.08 6.57
CA ALA A 54 -4.52 -17.31 5.50
C ALA A 54 -4.75 -16.52 4.19
N PRO A 55 -5.97 -16.44 3.61
CA PRO A 55 -6.18 -15.66 2.38
C PRO A 55 -5.91 -14.17 2.57
N PHE A 56 -6.25 -13.59 3.73
CA PHE A 56 -6.00 -12.18 4.03
C PHE A 56 -4.50 -11.91 4.17
N ILE A 57 -3.79 -12.79 4.87
CA ILE A 57 -2.33 -12.74 5.01
C ILE A 57 -1.66 -12.83 3.63
N ALA A 58 -2.12 -13.75 2.77
CA ALA A 58 -1.57 -13.91 1.42
C ALA A 58 -1.76 -12.65 0.56
N VAL A 59 -2.94 -12.03 0.60
CA VAL A 59 -3.20 -10.77 -0.11
C VAL A 59 -2.33 -9.64 0.44
N ALA A 60 -2.20 -9.55 1.76
CA ALA A 60 -1.39 -8.51 2.40
C ALA A 60 0.08 -8.62 1.99
N LEU A 61 0.64 -9.83 2.03
CA LEU A 61 1.99 -10.10 1.56
C LEU A 61 2.18 -9.75 0.08
N LEU A 62 1.21 -10.10 -0.77
CA LEU A 62 1.27 -9.78 -2.19
C LEU A 62 1.32 -8.26 -2.42
N VAL A 63 0.46 -7.50 -1.75
CA VAL A 63 0.44 -6.03 -1.86
C VAL A 63 1.76 -5.43 -1.39
N ARG A 64 2.30 -5.91 -0.26
CA ARG A 64 3.60 -5.48 0.29
C ARG A 64 4.76 -5.74 -0.68
N VAL A 65 4.83 -6.94 -1.24
CA VAL A 65 5.88 -7.34 -2.17
C VAL A 65 5.82 -6.55 -3.46
N LEU A 66 4.61 -6.18 -3.91
CA LEU A 66 4.43 -5.40 -5.12
C LEU A 66 4.53 -3.88 -4.89
N LEU A 67 4.48 -3.39 -3.65
CA LEU A 67 4.57 -1.96 -3.32
C LEU A 67 5.80 -1.26 -3.91
N PRO A 68 7.03 -1.80 -3.83
CA PRO A 68 8.22 -1.17 -4.43
C PRO A 68 8.08 -0.99 -5.94
N VAL A 69 7.53 -2.00 -6.61
CA VAL A 69 7.29 -2.00 -8.06
C VAL A 69 6.21 -0.98 -8.43
N ALA A 70 5.15 -0.89 -7.63
CA ALA A 70 4.08 0.08 -7.82
C ALA A 70 4.59 1.52 -7.66
N LEU A 71 5.35 1.79 -6.61
CA LEU A 71 5.94 3.11 -6.35
C LEU A 71 6.89 3.52 -7.47
N TYR A 72 7.77 2.62 -7.92
CA TYR A 72 8.69 2.89 -9.03
C TYR A 72 7.93 3.20 -10.33
N ASN A 73 6.98 2.33 -10.72
CA ASN A 73 6.28 2.51 -11.99
C ASN A 73 5.34 3.71 -11.99
N ASP A 74 4.65 3.99 -10.88
CA ASP A 74 3.80 5.18 -10.77
C ASP A 74 4.65 6.46 -10.74
N ALA A 75 5.75 6.47 -9.99
CA ALA A 75 6.66 7.63 -9.95
C ALA A 75 7.28 7.92 -11.31
N LYS A 76 7.66 6.87 -12.07
CA LYS A 76 8.12 7.04 -13.45
C LYS A 76 7.05 7.69 -14.31
N ALA A 77 5.81 7.19 -14.25
CA ALA A 77 4.70 7.74 -15.04
C ALA A 77 4.35 9.19 -14.64
N VAL A 78 4.45 9.54 -13.35
CA VAL A 78 4.25 10.91 -12.86
C VAL A 78 5.37 11.83 -13.34
N ARG A 79 6.63 11.38 -13.27
CA ARG A 79 7.78 12.15 -13.77
C ARG A 79 7.71 12.38 -15.29
N ASP A 80 7.24 11.39 -16.02
CA ASP A 80 7.10 11.47 -17.47
C ASP A 80 5.89 12.35 -17.87
N ALA A 81 5.04 12.73 -16.91
CA ALA A 81 3.96 13.69 -17.11
C ALA A 81 4.42 15.13 -16.85
N ASP A 82 3.85 16.08 -17.60
CA ASP A 82 4.14 17.52 -17.47
C ASP A 82 3.42 18.11 -16.24
N VAL A 83 3.86 17.71 -15.05
CA VAL A 83 3.30 18.14 -13.75
C VAL A 83 4.39 18.75 -12.88
N ALA A 84 4.01 19.62 -11.94
CA ALA A 84 4.95 20.39 -11.12
C ALA A 84 5.87 19.52 -10.24
N TRP A 85 5.40 18.33 -9.83
CA TRP A 85 6.17 17.41 -9.00
C TRP A 85 6.99 16.44 -9.85
N ASN A 86 8.31 16.44 -9.64
CA ASN A 86 9.26 15.58 -10.34
C ASN A 86 9.84 14.50 -9.40
N PRO A 87 9.15 13.37 -9.18
CA PRO A 87 9.63 12.31 -8.30
C PRO A 87 10.81 11.53 -8.91
N ASP A 88 11.79 11.16 -8.08
CA ASP A 88 12.79 10.16 -8.45
C ASP A 88 12.23 8.74 -8.25
N PRO A 89 11.96 7.97 -9.33
CA PRO A 89 11.37 6.63 -9.22
C PRO A 89 12.23 5.64 -8.45
N ALA A 90 13.56 5.75 -8.57
CA ALA A 90 14.47 4.83 -7.87
C ALA A 90 14.35 5.00 -6.36
N ASN A 91 14.37 6.25 -5.88
CA ASN A 91 14.22 6.56 -4.46
C ASN A 91 12.90 6.02 -3.88
N TRP A 92 11.77 6.23 -4.58
CA TRP A 92 10.47 5.73 -4.15
C TRP A 92 10.39 4.19 -4.13
N GLY A 93 10.96 3.53 -5.14
CA GLY A 93 11.08 2.06 -5.15
C GLY A 93 11.92 1.53 -3.99
N PHE A 94 13.08 2.15 -3.71
CA PHE A 94 13.95 1.75 -2.60
C PHE A 94 13.32 1.99 -1.22
N LEU A 95 12.62 3.11 -1.03
CA LEU A 95 11.87 3.36 0.20
C LEU A 95 10.78 2.30 0.42
N GLY A 96 10.04 1.94 -0.64
CA GLY A 96 9.06 0.86 -0.59
C GLY A 96 9.69 -0.48 -0.20
N LEU A 97 10.86 -0.79 -0.76
CA LEU A 97 11.59 -2.02 -0.45
C LEU A 97 12.11 -2.03 0.99
N GLY A 98 12.68 -0.92 1.46
CA GLY A 98 13.25 -0.81 2.81
C GLY A 98 12.19 -0.85 3.92
N LEU A 99 10.97 -0.38 3.63
CA LEU A 99 9.89 -0.30 4.62
C LEU A 99 8.93 -1.50 4.58
N ILE A 100 9.12 -2.46 3.67
CA ILE A 100 8.23 -3.62 3.50
C ILE A 100 8.02 -4.41 4.80
N VAL A 101 8.96 -4.40 5.74
CA VAL A 101 8.85 -5.15 7.00
C VAL A 101 8.19 -4.37 8.15
N VAL A 102 7.79 -3.11 7.94
CA VAL A 102 7.21 -2.26 8.98
C VAL A 102 5.82 -1.73 8.55
N PRO A 103 4.72 -2.43 8.93
CA PRO A 103 3.33 -2.15 8.47
C PRO A 103 2.81 -0.74 8.59
N LEU A 104 3.26 -0.01 9.60
CA LEU A 104 2.84 1.37 9.78
C LEU A 104 3.63 2.32 8.87
N LEU A 105 4.90 2.01 8.59
CA LEU A 105 5.78 2.89 7.82
C LEU A 105 5.55 2.76 6.32
N ASP A 106 5.30 1.56 5.79
CA ASP A 106 4.99 1.42 4.37
C ASP A 106 3.61 2.00 4.02
N SER A 107 2.63 1.91 4.92
CA SER A 107 1.37 2.65 4.82
C SER A 107 1.55 4.15 4.87
N ALA A 108 2.36 4.66 5.80
CA ALA A 108 2.66 6.09 5.88
C ALA A 108 3.38 6.59 4.62
N LEU A 109 4.30 5.80 4.08
CA LEU A 109 4.97 6.06 2.80
C LEU A 109 3.96 6.14 1.65
N ALA A 110 3.07 5.14 1.54
CA ALA A 110 2.04 5.10 0.52
C ALA A 110 1.09 6.31 0.59
N ILE A 111 0.64 6.68 1.79
CA ILE A 111 -0.22 7.86 2.00
C ILE A 111 0.53 9.15 1.62
N THR A 112 1.79 9.27 2.02
CA THR A 112 2.63 10.43 1.69
C THR A 112 2.81 10.55 0.18
N TYR A 113 3.15 9.45 -0.50
CA TYR A 113 3.26 9.37 -1.94
C TYR A 113 1.97 9.83 -2.64
N LEU A 114 0.82 9.26 -2.25
CA LEU A 114 -0.47 9.57 -2.84
C LEU A 114 -0.87 11.04 -2.61
N THR A 115 -0.53 11.61 -1.46
CA THR A 115 -0.78 13.02 -1.15
C THR A 115 0.06 13.95 -2.04
N LEU A 116 1.33 13.63 -2.24
CA LEU A 116 2.21 14.39 -3.14
C LEU A 116 1.72 14.28 -4.59
N ARG A 117 1.38 13.07 -5.03
CA ARG A 117 0.79 12.81 -6.34
C ARG A 117 -0.51 13.58 -6.55
N SER A 118 -1.42 13.58 -5.59
CA SER A 118 -2.71 14.27 -5.72
C SER A 118 -2.55 15.79 -5.79
N ARG A 119 -1.59 16.36 -5.04
CA ARG A 119 -1.29 17.81 -5.09
C ARG A 119 -0.71 18.20 -6.44
N ALA A 120 0.23 17.42 -6.96
CA ALA A 120 0.85 17.66 -8.26
C ALA A 120 -0.17 17.72 -9.41
N LEU A 121 -1.21 16.87 -9.35
CA LEU A 121 -2.28 16.81 -10.35
C LEU A 121 -3.35 17.90 -10.16
N ALA A 122 -3.42 18.53 -8.98
CA ALA A 122 -4.34 19.63 -8.72
C ALA A 122 -3.76 21.00 -9.13
N GLU A 123 -2.44 21.07 -9.25
CA GLU A 123 -1.68 22.28 -9.62
C GLU A 123 -1.33 22.35 -11.13
N SER A 124 -1.62 21.28 -11.89
CA SER A 124 -1.42 21.18 -13.35
C SER A 124 -2.65 21.63 -14.13
#